data_AF-N9UYS6-F1
#
_entry.id   AF-N9UYS6-F1
#
_cell.length_a   1.000
_cell.length_b   1.000
_cell.length_c   1.000
_cell.angle_alpha   90.00
_cell.angle_beta   90.00
_cell.angle_gamma   90.00
#
_symmetry.space_group_name_H-M   'P 1'
#
loop_
_entity.id
_entity.type
_entity.pdbx_description
1 polymer ?
#
loop_
_entity_poly.entity_id
_entity_poly.type
_entity_poly.pdbx_seq_one_letter_code
_entity_poly.pdbx_strand_id
1 'polypeptide(L)'
;MSCTEGQRAVLCQCTICRKVRFFTTEKPKIKTTRLCVLILQSLKEIKPLQDYFNLRDDVYSFIQQHWNILSNLTTFKKQNWKKSILDAFNHCPQIESGKGLFNNRGYYKLKDGSMTSISDDTETLTTMNSIVIGSIQNVVNQLYNNLLILSKFGNDSIAQQHSYIMMNLLTSLCN
;
A
#
# COMPACT_ATOMS: atom_id res chain seq x y z
N MET A 1 -2.02 -2.85 -29.64
CA MET A 1 -1.00 -2.86 -28.57
C MET A 1 -1.68 -3.36 -27.32
N SER A 2 -1.55 -4.66 -27.05
CA SER A 2 -2.32 -5.36 -26.03
C SER A 2 -1.41 -5.57 -24.82
N CYS A 3 -1.61 -4.77 -23.77
CA CYS A 3 -0.88 -4.94 -22.51
C CYS A 3 -1.32 -6.24 -21.84
N THR A 4 -0.39 -7.18 -21.70
CA THR A 4 -0.58 -8.45 -21.02
C THR A 4 -0.74 -8.23 -19.51
N GLU A 5 -1.86 -8.69 -18.95
CA GLU A 5 -2.24 -8.57 -17.54
C GLU A 5 -1.30 -9.30 -16.55
N GLY A 6 -0.25 -9.98 -17.06
CA GLY A 6 0.69 -10.78 -16.28
C GLY A 6 1.86 -10.01 -15.63
N GLN A 7 2.16 -8.77 -16.01
CA GLN A 7 3.35 -8.06 -15.51
C GLN A 7 3.11 -7.14 -14.30
N ARG A 8 1.85 -6.92 -13.89
CA ARG A 8 1.52 -6.00 -12.78
C ARG A 8 1.70 -6.59 -11.37
N ALA A 9 1.87 -7.91 -11.28
CA ALA A 9 1.89 -8.64 -10.00
C ALA A 9 3.16 -8.44 -9.15
N VAL A 10 4.21 -7.79 -9.67
CA VAL A 10 5.53 -7.74 -9.01
C VAL A 10 5.76 -6.46 -8.18
N LEU A 11 4.90 -5.44 -8.24
CA LEU A 11 5.14 -4.13 -7.60
C LEU A 11 4.05 -3.63 -6.64
N CYS A 12 3.01 -4.43 -6.33
CA CYS A 12 1.97 -3.99 -5.40
C CYS A 12 2.51 -3.90 -3.97
N GLN A 13 2.40 -2.74 -3.32
CA GLN A 13 2.81 -2.51 -1.93
C GLN A 13 1.62 -2.37 -0.95
N CYS A 14 0.46 -2.95 -1.30
CA CYS A 14 -0.70 -2.93 -0.42
C CYS A 14 -0.47 -3.73 0.86
N THR A 15 -1.33 -3.54 1.86
CA THR A 15 -1.26 -4.20 3.18
C THR A 15 -1.06 -5.72 3.09
N ILE A 16 -1.74 -6.41 2.17
CA ILE A 16 -1.56 -7.86 1.98
C ILE A 16 -0.18 -8.19 1.38
N CYS A 17 0.26 -7.46 0.36
CA CYS A 17 1.56 -7.67 -0.28
C CYS A 17 2.73 -7.41 0.66
N ARG A 18 2.62 -6.40 1.54
CA ARG A 18 3.63 -6.14 2.59
C ARG A 18 3.76 -7.32 3.56
N LYS A 19 2.70 -8.11 3.73
CA LYS A 19 2.65 -9.31 4.59
C LYS A 19 2.82 -10.61 3.79
N VAL A 20 3.45 -10.59 2.61
CA VAL A 20 3.61 -11.77 1.74
C VAL A 20 4.16 -13.00 2.46
N ARG A 21 5.17 -12.83 3.32
CA ARG A 21 5.79 -13.93 4.09
C ARG A 21 4.79 -14.70 4.96
N PHE A 22 3.83 -14.00 5.54
CA PHE A 22 2.76 -14.62 6.34
C PHE A 22 1.85 -15.47 5.45
N PHE A 23 1.39 -14.92 4.33
CA PHE A 23 0.42 -15.59 3.45
C PHE A 23 1.02 -16.73 2.61
N THR A 24 2.33 -16.72 2.35
CA THR A 24 3.00 -17.80 1.61
C THR A 24 3.44 -18.98 2.48
N THR A 25 3.32 -18.89 3.81
CA THR A 25 3.60 -20.02 4.73
C THR A 25 2.66 -21.21 4.46
N GLU A 26 3.08 -22.44 4.77
CA GLU A 26 2.43 -23.68 4.30
C GLU A 26 0.94 -23.81 4.67
N LYS A 27 0.48 -23.20 5.77
CA LYS A 27 -0.95 -23.13 6.15
C LYS A 27 -1.22 -21.85 6.98
N PRO A 28 -1.36 -20.67 6.36
CA PRO A 28 -1.53 -19.43 7.11
C PRO A 28 -2.89 -19.46 7.83
N LYS A 29 -2.89 -19.20 9.14
CA LYS A 29 -4.11 -19.17 9.95
C LYS A 29 -4.60 -17.74 10.11
N ILE A 30 -5.68 -17.40 9.42
CA ILE A 30 -6.35 -16.10 9.54
C ILE A 30 -7.87 -16.30 9.51
N LYS A 31 -8.60 -15.56 10.36
CA LYS A 31 -10.06 -15.56 10.32
C LYS A 31 -10.54 -14.88 9.02
N THR A 32 -11.57 -15.41 8.38
CA THR A 32 -12.11 -14.84 7.13
C THR A 32 -12.54 -13.39 7.29
N THR A 33 -13.15 -13.01 8.42
CA THR A 33 -13.50 -11.62 8.74
C THR A 33 -12.26 -10.71 8.77
N ARG A 34 -11.17 -11.18 9.38
CA ARG A 34 -9.90 -10.46 9.40
C ARG A 34 -9.30 -10.30 8.00
N LEU A 35 -9.34 -11.35 7.19
CA LEU A 35 -8.92 -11.30 5.79
C LEU A 35 -9.72 -10.25 4.99
N CYS A 36 -11.04 -10.19 5.17
CA CYS A 36 -11.90 -9.22 4.48
C CYS A 36 -11.53 -7.78 4.84
N VAL A 37 -11.20 -7.51 6.11
CA VAL A 37 -10.70 -6.21 6.56
C VAL A 37 -9.39 -5.86 5.87
N LEU A 38 -8.43 -6.79 5.81
CA LEU A 38 -7.16 -6.56 5.12
C LEU A 38 -7.33 -6.34 3.62
N ILE A 39 -8.31 -6.99 2.98
CA ILE A 39 -8.64 -6.77 1.57
C ILE A 39 -9.17 -5.35 1.37
N LEU A 40 -10.14 -4.90 2.18
CA LEU A 40 -10.67 -3.54 2.07
C LEU A 40 -9.62 -2.47 2.38
N GLN A 41 -8.74 -2.73 3.36
CA GLN A 41 -7.62 -1.83 3.66
C GLN A 41 -6.66 -1.73 2.48
N SER A 42 -6.31 -2.87 1.87
CA SER A 42 -5.47 -2.91 0.67
C SER A 42 -6.11 -2.17 -0.51
N LEU A 43 -7.42 -2.35 -0.71
CA LEU A 43 -8.18 -1.64 -1.75
C LEU A 43 -8.21 -0.13 -1.51
N LYS A 44 -8.36 0.33 -0.26
CA LYS A 44 -8.33 1.76 0.08
C LYS A 44 -6.95 2.38 -0.15
N GLU A 45 -5.87 1.64 0.14
CA GLU A 45 -4.51 2.08 -0.18
C GLU A 45 -4.28 2.21 -1.70
N ILE A 46 -4.84 1.29 -2.49
CA ILE A 46 -4.70 1.31 -3.96
C ILE A 46 -5.60 2.38 -4.60
N LYS A 47 -6.80 2.61 -4.06
CA LYS A 47 -7.80 3.54 -4.57
C LYS A 47 -8.25 4.51 -3.46
N PRO A 48 -7.43 5.50 -3.08
CA PRO A 48 -7.68 6.35 -1.91
C PRO A 48 -8.95 7.21 -2.04
N LEU A 49 -9.35 7.56 -3.26
CA LEU A 49 -10.56 8.36 -3.51
C LEU A 49 -11.86 7.54 -3.53
N GLN A 50 -11.78 6.21 -3.52
CA GLN A 50 -12.94 5.33 -3.51
C GLN A 50 -13.26 4.92 -2.06
N ASP A 51 -14.47 5.19 -1.60
CA ASP A 51 -14.89 4.84 -0.24
C ASP A 51 -15.55 3.46 -0.16
N TYR A 52 -16.43 3.15 -1.11
CA TYR A 52 -17.12 1.86 -1.18
C TYR A 52 -16.60 1.00 -2.32
N PHE A 53 -16.39 -0.28 -2.02
CA PHE A 53 -15.88 -1.28 -2.97
C PHE A 53 -16.96 -2.30 -3.29
N ASN A 54 -17.13 -2.59 -4.58
CA ASN A 54 -18.05 -3.61 -5.04
C ASN A 54 -17.46 -5.01 -4.78
N LEU A 55 -18.25 -5.91 -4.23
CA LEU A 55 -17.80 -7.26 -3.88
C LEU A 55 -17.35 -8.06 -5.13
N ARG A 56 -18.06 -7.92 -6.24
CA ARG A 56 -17.75 -8.62 -7.49
C ARG A 56 -16.60 -7.95 -8.24
N ASP A 57 -16.72 -6.65 -8.45
CA ASP A 57 -15.85 -5.94 -9.40
C ASP A 57 -14.53 -5.49 -8.76
N ASP A 58 -14.54 -5.18 -7.45
CA ASP A 58 -13.33 -4.78 -6.73
C ASP A 58 -12.76 -5.94 -5.89
N VAL A 59 -13.55 -6.53 -4.99
CA VAL A 59 -13.03 -7.50 -4.00
C VAL A 59 -12.61 -8.81 -4.65
N TYR A 60 -13.47 -9.42 -5.48
CA TYR A 60 -13.10 -10.68 -6.16
C TYR A 60 -11.99 -10.48 -7.18
N SER A 61 -12.00 -9.36 -7.90
CA SER A 61 -10.92 -8.98 -8.82
C SER A 61 -9.59 -8.84 -8.07
N PHE A 62 -9.58 -8.15 -6.93
CA PHE A 62 -8.40 -8.04 -6.07
C PHE A 62 -7.87 -9.41 -5.62
N ILE A 63 -8.75 -10.31 -5.16
CA ILE A 63 -8.35 -11.66 -4.73
C ILE A 63 -7.71 -12.44 -5.88
N GLN A 64 -8.27 -12.33 -7.10
CA GLN A 64 -7.72 -12.99 -8.28
C GLN A 64 -6.36 -12.42 -8.68
N GLN A 65 -6.18 -11.10 -8.61
CA GLN A 65 -4.90 -10.44 -8.88
C GLN A 65 -3.81 -10.80 -7.87
N HIS A 66 -4.19 -11.18 -6.65
CA HIS A 66 -3.28 -11.58 -5.56
C HIS A 66 -3.31 -13.09 -5.29
N TRP A 67 -3.77 -13.89 -6.25
CA TRP A 67 -4.00 -15.32 -6.05
C TRP A 67 -2.73 -16.07 -5.65
N ASN A 68 -1.59 -15.70 -6.24
CA ASN A 68 -0.26 -16.25 -5.92
C ASN A 68 0.13 -16.12 -4.44
N ILE A 69 -0.40 -15.12 -3.73
CA ILE A 69 -0.14 -14.88 -2.31
C ILE A 69 -1.25 -15.55 -1.46
N LEU A 70 -2.50 -15.45 -1.91
CA LEU A 70 -3.66 -15.82 -1.11
C LEU A 70 -4.06 -17.29 -1.22
N SER A 71 -3.69 -18.00 -2.30
CA SER A 71 -4.17 -19.35 -2.61
C SER A 71 -3.92 -20.40 -1.52
N ASN A 72 -2.93 -20.18 -0.65
CA ASN A 72 -2.59 -21.10 0.44
C ASN A 72 -3.60 -21.08 1.61
N LEU A 73 -4.45 -20.05 1.68
CA LEU A 73 -5.46 -19.92 2.73
C LEU A 73 -6.55 -20.98 2.61
N THR A 74 -6.91 -21.58 3.74
CA THR A 74 -7.95 -22.63 3.81
C THR A 74 -9.30 -22.17 3.28
N THR A 75 -9.64 -20.88 3.44
CA THR A 75 -10.86 -20.28 2.88
C THR A 75 -10.94 -20.42 1.37
N PHE A 76 -9.83 -20.26 0.65
CA PHE A 76 -9.79 -20.31 -0.82
C PHE A 76 -9.65 -21.74 -1.37
N LYS A 77 -9.30 -22.72 -0.53
CA LYS A 77 -9.33 -24.14 -0.90
C LYS A 77 -10.76 -24.71 -1.00
N LYS A 78 -11.76 -24.00 -0.48
CA LYS A 78 -13.18 -24.40 -0.57
C LYS A 78 -13.80 -23.84 -1.85
N GLN A 79 -14.60 -24.65 -2.56
CA GLN A 79 -15.27 -24.22 -3.81
C GLN A 79 -16.22 -23.04 -3.61
N ASN A 80 -16.78 -22.87 -2.40
CA ASN A 80 -17.73 -21.83 -2.05
C ASN A 80 -17.10 -20.59 -1.39
N TRP A 81 -15.79 -20.35 -1.58
CA TRP A 81 -15.08 -19.24 -0.93
C TRP A 81 -15.75 -17.89 -1.14
N LYS A 82 -16.37 -17.63 -2.31
CA LYS A 82 -17.12 -16.39 -2.58
C LYS A 82 -18.26 -16.16 -1.58
N LYS A 83 -18.97 -17.23 -1.22
CA LYS A 83 -20.04 -17.20 -0.21
C LYS A 83 -19.44 -16.95 1.18
N SER A 84 -18.32 -17.56 1.52
CA SER A 84 -17.62 -17.31 2.79
C SER A 84 -17.10 -15.88 2.92
N ILE A 85 -16.62 -15.28 1.83
CA ILE A 85 -16.24 -13.87 1.80
C ILE A 85 -17.47 -12.99 1.99
N LEU A 86 -18.55 -13.21 1.21
CA LEU A 86 -19.80 -12.45 1.35
C LEU A 86 -20.34 -12.50 2.79
N ASP A 87 -20.38 -13.69 3.39
CA ASP A 87 -20.83 -13.91 4.75
C ASP A 87 -19.97 -13.12 5.75
N ALA A 88 -18.65 -13.18 5.62
CA ALA A 88 -17.73 -12.41 6.45
C ALA A 88 -17.92 -10.89 6.28
N PHE A 89 -18.16 -10.39 5.07
CA PHE A 89 -18.45 -8.97 4.83
C PHE A 89 -19.76 -8.52 5.49
N ASN A 90 -20.80 -9.35 5.47
CA ASN A 90 -22.09 -9.03 6.08
C ASN A 90 -22.06 -9.07 7.61
N HIS A 91 -21.18 -9.88 8.20
CA HIS A 91 -21.13 -10.12 9.65
C HIS A 91 -19.92 -9.47 10.35
N CYS A 92 -19.01 -8.84 9.63
CA CYS A 92 -17.84 -8.19 10.24
C CYS A 92 -18.22 -6.85 10.88
N PRO A 93 -18.00 -6.64 12.20
CA PRO A 93 -18.34 -5.38 12.87
C PRO A 93 -17.56 -4.16 12.35
N GLN A 94 -16.41 -4.38 11.71
CA GLN A 94 -15.52 -3.36 11.15
C GLN A 94 -15.87 -2.96 9.71
N ILE A 95 -16.82 -3.66 9.09
CA ILE A 95 -17.23 -3.45 7.70
C ILE A 95 -18.65 -2.88 7.70
N GLU A 96 -18.89 -1.89 6.87
CA GLU A 96 -20.19 -1.27 6.67
C GLU A 96 -20.70 -1.61 5.26
N SER A 97 -22.00 -1.95 5.17
CA SER A 97 -22.65 -2.16 3.88
C SER A 97 -23.22 -0.86 3.33
N GLY A 98 -22.92 -0.56 2.06
CA GLY A 98 -23.43 0.60 1.34
C GLY A 98 -24.88 0.45 0.85
N LYS A 99 -25.64 -0.55 1.32
CA LYS A 99 -27.02 -0.83 0.88
C LYS A 99 -27.93 0.41 0.94
N GLY A 100 -27.74 1.27 1.94
CA GLY A 100 -28.52 2.50 2.11
C GLY A 100 -28.19 3.63 1.12
N LEU A 101 -27.00 3.62 0.53
CA LEU A 101 -26.50 4.70 -0.33
C LEU A 101 -26.65 4.39 -1.83
N PHE A 102 -26.39 3.14 -2.23
CA PHE A 102 -26.36 2.76 -3.64
C PHE A 102 -27.67 2.13 -4.13
N ASN A 103 -28.67 2.00 -3.25
CA ASN A 103 -29.91 1.25 -3.46
C ASN A 103 -29.67 -0.19 -4.02
N ASN A 104 -28.45 -0.69 -3.86
CA ASN A 104 -27.94 -1.92 -4.42
C ASN A 104 -27.11 -2.65 -3.35
N ARG A 105 -27.27 -3.97 -3.30
CA ARG A 105 -26.52 -4.82 -2.38
C ARG A 105 -25.17 -5.14 -3.02
N GLY A 106 -24.11 -5.22 -2.20
CA GLY A 106 -22.78 -5.64 -2.65
C GLY A 106 -21.69 -4.58 -2.61
N TYR A 107 -21.98 -3.37 -2.12
CA TYR A 107 -20.97 -2.36 -1.82
C TYR A 107 -20.60 -2.36 -0.34
N TYR A 108 -19.31 -2.27 -0.03
CA TYR A 108 -18.80 -2.33 1.32
C TYR A 108 -17.63 -1.36 1.54
N LYS A 109 -17.51 -0.84 2.75
CA LYS A 109 -16.35 -0.04 3.18
C LYS A 109 -15.89 -0.44 4.58
N LEU A 110 -14.67 -0.04 4.95
CA LEU A 110 -14.27 -0.06 6.36
C LEU A 110 -14.99 1.06 7.10
N LYS A 111 -15.38 0.79 8.35
CA LYS A 111 -15.86 1.85 9.25
C LYS A 111 -14.70 2.76 9.65
N ASP A 112 -15.00 4.03 9.87
CA ASP A 112 -14.03 5.00 10.35
C ASP A 112 -13.42 4.52 11.68
N GLY A 113 -12.09 4.64 11.82
CA GLY A 113 -11.34 4.11 12.96
C GLY A 113 -11.12 2.59 12.98
N SER A 114 -11.63 1.83 12.00
CA SER A 114 -11.40 0.38 11.89
C SER A 114 -10.16 -0.01 11.10
N MET A 115 -9.30 0.96 10.73
CA MET A 115 -7.93 0.65 10.34
C MET A 115 -7.28 -0.07 11.50
N THR A 116 -7.07 -1.36 11.33
CA THR A 116 -6.40 -2.14 12.37
C THR A 116 -4.97 -1.67 12.49
N SER A 117 -4.69 -0.97 13.59
CA SER A 117 -3.40 -0.99 14.23
C SER A 117 -3.12 -2.42 14.67
N ILE A 118 -2.42 -3.20 13.83
CA ILE A 118 -1.77 -4.40 14.34
C ILE A 118 -0.47 -3.93 14.95
N SER A 119 -0.18 -4.41 16.15
CA SER A 119 1.06 -4.24 16.91
C SER A 119 2.38 -4.61 16.19
N ASP A 120 2.35 -4.92 14.88
CA ASP A 120 3.52 -5.11 13.98
C ASP A 120 3.80 -3.87 13.10
N ASP A 121 2.87 -2.91 13.06
CA ASP A 121 2.97 -1.76 12.17
C ASP A 121 3.99 -0.74 12.69
N THR A 122 4.33 -0.73 13.98
CA THR A 122 5.39 0.12 14.52
C THR A 122 6.74 -0.27 13.94
N GLU A 123 7.07 -1.56 13.87
CA GLU A 123 8.36 -2.02 13.33
C GLU A 123 8.44 -1.79 11.82
N THR A 124 7.34 -2.03 11.10
CA THR A 124 7.27 -1.79 9.64
C THR A 124 7.33 -0.28 9.32
N LEU A 125 6.58 0.55 10.04
CA LEU A 125 6.59 2.01 9.88
C LEU A 125 7.93 2.61 10.33
N THR A 126 8.53 2.10 11.40
CA THR A 126 9.88 2.51 11.83
C THR A 126 10.92 2.14 10.77
N THR A 127 10.80 0.97 10.15
CA THR A 127 11.67 0.54 9.05
C THR A 127 11.46 1.40 7.81
N MET A 128 10.21 1.75 7.45
CA MET A 128 9.94 2.63 6.32
C MET A 128 10.45 4.06 6.59
N ASN A 129 10.23 4.59 7.79
CA ASN A 129 10.74 5.89 8.19
C ASN A 129 12.27 5.92 8.19
N SER A 130 12.94 4.86 8.66
CA SER A 130 14.40 4.80 8.62
C SER A 130 14.94 4.73 7.19
N ILE A 131 14.27 4.03 6.27
CA ILE A 131 14.60 4.00 4.84
C ILE A 131 14.43 5.38 4.20
N VAL A 132 13.31 6.07 4.50
CA VAL A 132 13.04 7.42 3.97
C VAL A 132 14.08 8.42 4.50
N ILE A 133 14.36 8.40 5.81
CA ILE A 133 15.39 9.24 6.43
C ILE A 133 16.76 8.97 5.79
N GLY A 134 17.14 7.70 5.61
CA GLY A 134 18.40 7.35 4.93
C GLY A 134 18.46 7.84 3.49
N SER A 135 17.33 7.80 2.77
CA SER A 135 17.24 8.31 1.40
C SER A 135 17.38 9.83 1.34
N ILE A 136 16.74 10.56 2.26
CA ILE A 136 16.88 12.02 2.40
C ILE A 136 18.34 12.37 2.71
N GLN A 137 18.96 11.64 3.64
CA GLN A 137 20.37 11.86 3.99
C GLN A 137 21.31 11.64 2.79
N ASN A 138 21.03 10.63 1.95
CA ASN A 138 21.80 10.41 0.73
C ASN A 138 21.67 11.57 -0.26
N VAL A 139 20.46 12.13 -0.45
CA VAL A 139 20.24 13.32 -1.29
C VAL A 139 20.98 14.53 -0.73
N VAL A 140 20.89 14.77 0.58
CA VAL A 140 21.62 15.84 1.27
C VAL A 140 23.13 15.71 1.03
N ASN A 141 23.70 14.52 1.21
CA ASN A 141 25.12 14.27 0.98
C ASN A 141 25.52 14.53 -0.49
N GLN A 142 24.67 14.13 -1.45
CA GLN A 142 24.92 14.39 -2.87
C GLN A 142 24.91 15.89 -3.19
N LEU A 143 23.97 16.65 -2.62
CA LEU A 143 23.91 18.10 -2.78
C LEU A 143 25.15 18.80 -2.20
N TYR A 144 25.63 18.38 -1.02
CA TYR A 144 26.89 18.88 -0.45
C TYR A 144 28.09 18.59 -1.35
N ASN A 145 28.20 17.36 -1.87
CA ASN A 145 29.29 17.01 -2.79
C ASN A 145 29.26 17.85 -4.07
N ASN A 146 28.07 18.10 -4.62
CA ASN A 146 27.92 18.95 -5.80
C ASN A 146 28.36 20.39 -5.49
N LEU A 147 27.99 20.95 -4.33
CA LEU A 147 28.43 22.28 -3.91
C LEU A 147 29.96 22.38 -3.78
N LEU A 148 30.61 21.35 -3.21
CA LEU A 148 32.07 21.28 -3.12
C LEU A 148 32.75 21.22 -4.48
N ILE A 149 32.10 20.61 -5.48
CA ILE A 149 32.60 20.59 -6.86
C ILE A 149 32.39 21.96 -7.50
N LEU A 150 31.19 22.53 -7.38
CA LEU A 150 30.83 23.82 -7.97
C LEU A 150 31.67 24.97 -7.41
N SER A 151 32.06 24.92 -6.13
CA SER A 151 32.94 25.93 -5.53
C SER A 151 34.33 26.00 -6.19
N LYS A 152 34.77 24.93 -6.87
CA LYS A 152 36.04 24.91 -7.61
C LYS A 152 36.01 25.71 -8.90
N PHE A 153 34.82 26.07 -9.39
CA PHE A 153 34.63 26.86 -10.61
C PHE A 153 34.69 28.37 -10.37
N GLY A 154 34.83 28.81 -9.11
CA GLY A 154 35.07 30.22 -8.76
C GLY A 154 33.94 31.16 -9.20
N ASN A 155 34.24 32.04 -10.16
CA ASN A 155 33.32 33.09 -10.63
C ASN A 155 32.48 32.67 -11.85
N ASP A 156 32.44 31.39 -12.20
CA ASP A 156 31.55 30.90 -13.25
C ASP A 156 30.08 31.16 -12.88
N SER A 157 29.38 31.92 -13.71
CA SER A 157 28.03 32.41 -13.42
C SER A 157 27.01 31.26 -13.33
N ILE A 158 27.18 30.21 -14.13
CA ILE A 158 26.31 29.03 -14.12
C ILE A 158 26.55 28.23 -12.84
N ALA A 159 27.82 28.03 -12.44
CA ALA A 159 28.16 27.36 -11.20
C ALA A 159 27.64 28.09 -9.95
N GLN A 160 27.68 29.43 -9.95
CA GLN A 160 27.12 30.24 -8.87
C GLN A 160 25.60 30.13 -8.80
N GLN A 161 24.92 30.19 -9.94
CA GLN A 161 23.46 30.01 -10.01
C GLN A 161 23.04 28.62 -9.52
N HIS A 162 23.74 27.56 -9.96
CA HIS A 162 23.48 26.20 -9.50
C HIS A 162 23.76 26.02 -8.01
N SER A 163 24.83 26.65 -7.49
CA SER A 163 25.14 26.61 -6.05
C SER A 163 24.04 27.25 -5.21
N TYR A 164 23.50 28.38 -5.66
CA TYR A 164 22.38 29.05 -4.99
C TYR A 164 21.12 28.17 -4.94
N ILE A 165 20.78 27.52 -6.07
CA ILE A 165 19.63 26.60 -6.13
C ILE A 165 19.83 25.42 -5.16
N MET A 166 21.01 24.79 -5.17
CA MET A 166 21.31 23.66 -4.30
C MET A 166 21.29 24.03 -2.81
N MET A 167 21.76 25.23 -2.44
CA MET A 167 21.69 25.72 -1.06
C MET A 167 20.25 25.93 -0.58
N ASN A 168 19.38 26.45 -1.44
CA ASN A 168 17.96 26.59 -1.12
C ASN A 168 17.28 25.22 -0.93
N LEU A 169 17.61 24.24 -1.79
CA LEU A 169 17.11 22.87 -1.65
C LEU A 169 17.59 22.21 -0.36
N LEU A 170 18.87 22.39 0.02
CA LEU A 170 19.39 21.90 1.31
C LEU A 170 18.66 22.54 2.49
N THR A 171 18.43 23.85 2.45
CA THR A 171 17.69 24.57 3.50
C THR A 171 16.26 24.04 3.65
N SER A 172 15.62 23.66 2.54
CA SER A 172 14.28 23.07 2.57
C SER A 172 14.24 21.61 3.04
N LEU A 173 15.34 20.87 2.94
CA LEU A 173 15.40 19.45 3.33
C LEU A 173 15.87 19.25 4.78
N CYS A 174 16.55 20.25 5.36
CA CYS A 174 17.08 20.22 6.72
C CYS A 174 16.18 20.92 7.76
N ASN A 175 15.12 21.62 7.33
CA ASN A 175 14.10 22.25 8.17
C ASN A 175 12.82 21.41 8.17
#